data_AF-A0A1C5QN33-F1
#
_entry.id   AF-A0A1C5QN33-F1
#
_cell.length_a   1.000
_cell.length_b   1.000
_cell.length_c   1.000
_cell.angle_alpha   90.00
_cell.angle_beta   90.00
_cell.angle_gamma   90.00
#
_symmetry.space_group_name_H-M   'P 1'
#
loop_
_entity.id
_entity.type
_entity.pdbx_description
1 polymer ?
#
loop_
_entity_poly.entity_id
_entity_poly.type
_entity_poly.pdbx_seq_one_letter_code
_entity_poly.pdbx_strand_id
1 'polypeptide(L)' 'MNKLWSDRAWDDYLYWQMQDKKTLKRINDLIKDIDKMAWHMGLESQNH' A
#
# COMPACT_ATOMS: atom_id res chain seq x y z
N MET A 1 -6.38 1.45 8.79
CA MET A 1 -4.91 1.63 8.84
C MET A 1 -4.58 2.95 8.17
N ASN A 2 -4.02 3.91 8.91
CA ASN A 2 -3.50 5.14 8.32
C ASN A 2 -2.11 4.85 7.74
N LYS A 3 -1.89 5.22 6.48
CA LYS A 3 -0.59 5.07 5.81
C LYS A 3 0.19 6.36 5.98
N LEU A 4 1.42 6.27 6.47
CA LEU A 4 2.32 7.41 6.53
C LEU A 4 3.06 7.52 5.19
N TRP A 5 3.02 8.69 4.59
CA TRP A 5 3.70 8.99 3.33
C TRP A 5 4.73 10.07 3.57
N SER A 6 5.84 10.03 2.81
CA SER A 6 6.67 11.22 2.65
C SER A 6 6.01 12.17 1.65
N ASP A 7 6.29 13.46 1.77
CA ASP A 7 5.67 14.49 0.92
C ASP A 7 5.86 14.19 -0.58
N ARG A 8 7.09 13.83 -0.96
CA ARG A 8 7.41 13.46 -2.35
C ARG A 8 6.59 12.25 -2.84
N ALA A 9 6.45 11.22 -2.02
CA ALA A 9 5.69 10.04 -2.40
C ALA A 9 4.19 10.33 -2.50
N TRP A 10 3.69 11.25 -1.66
CA TRP A 10 2.31 11.71 -1.74
C TRP A 10 2.05 12.52 -3.02
N ASP A 11 2.96 13.42 -3.39
CA ASP A 11 2.88 14.18 -4.64
C ASP A 11 2.90 13.26 -5.88
N ASP A 12 3.79 12.27 -5.89
CA ASP A 12 3.85 11.26 -6.96
C ASP A 12 2.55 10.45 -7.03
N TYR A 13 1.98 10.08 -5.88
CA TYR A 13 0.69 9.37 -5.82
C TYR A 13 -0.46 10.20 -6.39
N LEU A 14 -0.53 11.50 -6.05
CA LEU A 14 -1.53 12.43 -6.59
C LEU A 14 -1.35 12.64 -8.10
N TYR A 15 -0.11 12.75 -8.57
CA TYR A 15 0.19 12.85 -10.01
C TYR A 15 -0.36 11.63 -10.77
N TRP A 16 -0.07 10.41 -10.28
CA TRP A 16 -0.57 9.18 -10.91
C TRP A 16 -2.08 9.06 -10.86
N GLN A 17 -2.73 9.62 -9.83
CA GLN A 17 -4.20 9.64 -9.74
C GLN A 17 -4.85 10.39 -10.90
N MET A 18 -4.22 11.47 -11.37
CA MET A 18 -4.75 12.29 -12.47
C MET A 18 -4.32 11.78 -13.85
N GLN A 19 -3.11 11.21 -13.97
CA GLN A 19 -2.54 10.86 -15.27
C GLN A 19 -2.81 9.42 -15.71
N ASP A 20 -2.57 8.44 -14.84
CA ASP A 20 -2.70 7.02 -15.20
C ASP A 20 -3.25 6.16 -14.06
N LYS A 21 -4.55 5.86 -14.19
CA LYS A 21 -5.27 5.01 -13.25
C LYS A 21 -4.78 3.56 -13.23
N LYS A 22 -4.12 3.06 -14.29
CA LYS A 22 -3.54 1.69 -14.28
C LYS A 22 -2.35 1.63 -13.34
N THR A 23 -1.49 2.64 -13.39
CA THR A 23 -0.35 2.78 -12.46
C THR A 23 -0.85 2.98 -11.03
N LEU A 24 -1.85 3.84 -10.81
CA LEU A 24 -2.48 4.01 -9.50
C LEU A 24 -3.04 2.69 -8.94
N LYS A 25 -3.70 1.89 -9.80
CA LYS A 25 -4.25 0.59 -9.39
C LYS A 25 -3.15 -0.36 -8.91
N ARG A 26 -2.04 -0.46 -9.64
CA ARG A 26 -0.89 -1.32 -9.24
C ARG A 26 -0.31 -0.90 -7.89
N ILE A 27 -0.15 0.40 -7.66
CA ILE A 27 0.32 0.92 -6.35
C ILE A 27 -0.63 0.48 -5.24
N ASN A 28 -1.94 0.66 -5.43
CA ASN A 28 -2.95 0.25 -4.45
C ASN A 28 -2.98 -1.26 -4.21
N ASP A 29 -2.79 -2.06 -5.25
CA ASP A 29 -2.77 -3.52 -5.12
C ASP A 29 -1.54 -3.99 -4.32
N LEU A 30 -0.36 -3.38 -4.54
CA LEU A 30 0.84 -3.66 -3.75
C LEU A 30 0.68 -3.28 -2.27
N ILE A 31 0.10 -2.12 -1.97
CA ILE A 31 -0.15 -1.68 -0.59
C ILE A 31 -1.07 -2.67 0.14
N LYS A 32 -2.11 -3.16 -0.55
CA LYS A 32 -3.03 -4.17 -0.01
C LYS A 32 -2.34 -5.51 0.22
N ASP A 33 -1.47 -5.91 -0.68
CA ASP A 33 -0.73 -7.17 -0.57
C ASP A 33 0.21 -7.16 0.64
N ILE A 34 0.96 -6.07 0.81
CA ILE A 34 1.83 -5.85 1.98
C ILE A 34 1.02 -5.87 3.28
N ASP A 35 -0.15 -5.21 3.31
CA ASP A 35 -1.02 -5.28 4.48
C ASP A 35 -1.41 -6.72 4.79
N LYS A 36 -1.93 -7.46 3.81
CA LYS A 36 -2.34 -8.85 4.01
C LYS A 36 -1.18 -9.72 4.51
N MET A 37 0.02 -9.58 3.94
CA MET A 37 1.20 -10.31 4.39
C MET A 37 1.52 -10.02 5.86
N ALA A 38 1.47 -8.75 6.28
CA ALA A 38 1.69 -8.38 7.67
C ALA A 38 0.66 -9.02 8.62
N TRP A 39 -0.61 -9.08 8.22
CA TRP A 39 -1.66 -9.77 8.97
C TRP A 39 -1.39 -11.28 9.08
N HIS A 40 -1.01 -11.93 7.98
CA HIS A 40 -0.72 -13.37 7.96
C HIS A 40 0.48 -13.73 8.86
N MET A 41 1.58 -12.98 8.78
CA MET A 41 2.76 -13.21 9.63
C MET A 41 2.45 -12.98 11.12
N GLY A 42 1.62 -11.98 11.45
CA GLY A 42 1.20 -11.73 12.82
C GLY A 42 0.37 -12.88 13.41
N LEU A 43 -0.53 -13.47 12.62
CA LEU A 43 -1.37 -14.59 13.03
C LEU A 43 -0.58 -15.90 13.18
N GLU A 44 0.44 -16.13 12.35
CA GLU A 44 1.33 -17.29 12.50
C GLU A 44 2.18 -17.21 13.78
N SER A 45 2.55 -16.01 14.23
CA SER A 45 3.32 -15.81 15.47
C SER A 45 2.52 -16.06 16.76
N GLN A 46 1.19 -16.06 16.71
CA GLN A 46 0.31 -16.26 17.88
C GLN A 46 -0.20 -17.70 18.02
N ASN A 47 0.11 -18.58 17.07
CA ASN A 47 -0.31 -19.99 17.07
C ASN A 47 0.79 -20.96 17.55
N HIS A 48 1.83 -20.46 18.21
CA HIS A 48 2.91 -21.27 18.80
C HIS A 48 3.07 -20.99 20.30
#